data_AF-A0A7V0SBW0-F1
#
_entry.id   AF-A0A7V0SBW0-F1
#
_cell.length_a   1.000
_cell.length_b   1.000
_cell.length_c   1.000
_cell.angle_alpha   90.00
_cell.angle_beta   90.00
_cell.angle_gamma   90.00
#
_symmetry.space_group_name_H-M   'P 1'
#
loop_
_entity.id
_entity.type
_entity.pdbx_description
1 polymer ?
#
loop_
_entity_poly.entity_id
_entity_poly.type
_entity_poly.pdbx_seq_one_letter_code
_entity_poly.pdbx_strand_id
1 'polypeptide(L)'
;MSKKFKIAGIVLVLVLVAGVFLYFRYFFTYQQKNILQRRIETITGQNLTVTIFGFDGRIIKRFTNVKKITSGVEGNPLSYTFFYTKDNRYVQIPNSVWYIAEEE
;
A
#
# COMPACT_ATOMS: atom_id res chain seq x y z
N MET A 1 29.52 26.76 -17.34
CA MET A 1 29.18 26.71 -15.89
C MET A 1 30.45 26.35 -15.11
N SER A 2 30.90 27.19 -14.18
CA SER A 2 32.20 26.99 -13.52
C SER A 2 32.19 25.73 -12.65
N LYS A 3 33.32 25.01 -12.57
CA LYS A 3 33.45 23.78 -11.73
C LYS A 3 33.03 24.03 -10.28
N LYS A 4 33.24 25.25 -9.76
CA LYS A 4 32.83 25.71 -8.43
C LYS A 4 31.31 25.67 -8.23
N PHE A 5 30.53 26.06 -9.24
CA PHE A 5 29.07 26.00 -9.19
C PHE A 5 28.52 24.57 -9.19
N LYS A 6 29.17 23.64 -9.92
CA LYS A 6 28.78 22.22 -9.89
C LYS A 6 29.00 21.60 -8.51
N ILE A 7 30.14 21.88 -7.89
CA ILE A 7 30.47 21.37 -6.54
C ILE A 7 29.52 21.95 -5.50
N ALA A 8 29.25 23.25 -5.54
CA ALA A 8 28.28 23.90 -4.65
C ALA A 8 26.87 23.30 -4.80
N GLY A 9 26.43 23.02 -6.03
CA GLY A 9 25.15 22.37 -6.29
C GLY A 9 25.07 20.96 -5.72
N ILE A 10 26.13 20.15 -5.87
CA ILE A 10 26.18 18.79 -5.31
C ILE A 10 26.13 18.81 -3.79
N VAL A 11 26.89 19.72 -3.16
CA VAL A 11 26.88 19.88 -1.70
C VAL A 11 25.51 20.31 -1.21
N LEU A 12 24.84 21.24 -1.89
CA LEU A 12 23.49 21.68 -1.55
C LEU A 12 22.49 20.52 -1.60
N VAL A 13 22.56 19.68 -2.64
CA VAL A 13 21.70 18.50 -2.77
C VAL A 13 21.95 17.50 -1.65
N LEU A 14 23.21 17.22 -1.31
CA LEU A 14 23.55 16.34 -0.19
C LEU A 14 23.00 16.86 1.14
N VAL A 15 23.12 18.16 1.39
CA VAL A 15 22.57 18.80 2.61
C VAL A 15 21.05 18.69 2.64
N LEU A 16 20.37 18.89 1.51
CA LEU A 16 18.92 18.70 1.41
C LEU A 16 18.49 17.26 1.69
N VAL A 17 19.17 16.28 1.10
CA VAL A 17 18.87 14.85 1.33
C VAL A 17 19.09 14.48 2.80
N ALA A 18 20.20 14.92 3.40
CA ALA A 18 20.47 14.68 4.82
C ALA A 18 19.45 15.37 5.74
N GLY A 19 19.06 16.61 5.42
CA GLY A 19 18.06 17.36 6.16
C GLY A 19 16.69 16.68 6.14
N VAL A 20 16.25 16.23 4.96
CA VAL A 20 15.02 15.45 4.80
C VAL A 20 15.10 14.15 5.60
N PHE A 21 16.20 13.41 5.52
CA PHE A 21 16.39 12.17 6.27
C PHE A 21 16.27 12.37 7.78
N LEU A 22 16.96 13.38 8.34
CA LEU A 22 16.89 13.69 9.76
C LEU A 22 15.48 14.16 10.17
N TYR A 23 14.83 14.98 9.35
CA TYR A 23 13.45 15.40 9.60
C TYR A 23 12.49 14.19 9.71
N PHE A 24 12.55 13.26 8.75
CA PHE A 24 11.78 12.02 8.79
C PHE A 24 12.18 11.09 9.95
N ARG A 25 13.42 11.13 10.43
CA ARG A 25 13.86 10.26 11.53
C ARG A 25 13.29 10.72 12.88
N TYR A 26 13.32 12.01 13.14
CA TYR A 26 13.06 12.60 14.47
C TYR A 26 11.63 13.14 14.64
N PHE A 27 11.03 13.72 13.60
CA PHE A 27 9.71 14.36 13.73
C PHE A 27 8.53 13.46 13.36
N PHE A 28 8.78 12.37 12.63
CA PHE A 28 7.72 11.45 12.24
C PHE A 28 7.33 10.51 13.39
N THR A 29 6.10 10.64 13.87
CA THR A 29 5.53 9.75 14.89
C THR A 29 5.36 8.33 14.35
N TYR A 30 5.31 7.32 15.22
CA TYR A 30 5.12 5.92 14.82
C TYR A 30 3.87 5.72 13.94
N GLN A 31 2.77 6.41 14.28
CA GLN A 31 1.54 6.38 13.49
C GLN A 31 1.75 6.94 12.07
N GLN A 32 2.46 8.06 11.94
CA GLN A 32 2.75 8.67 10.64
C GLN A 32 3.66 7.78 9.79
N LYS A 33 4.65 7.11 10.40
CA LYS A 33 5.51 6.13 9.73
C LYS A 33 4.70 4.96 9.19
N ASN A 34 3.79 4.41 9.98
CA ASN A 34 2.92 3.31 9.57
C ASN A 34 1.96 3.73 8.44
N ILE A 35 1.40 4.95 8.50
CA ILE A 35 0.57 5.50 7.41
C ILE A 35 1.38 5.68 6.13
N LEU A 36 2.59 6.23 6.22
CA LEU A 36 3.48 6.43 5.07
C LEU A 36 3.87 5.10 4.46
N GLN A 37 4.28 4.12 5.28
CA GLN A 37 4.60 2.77 4.83
C GLN A 37 3.41 2.13 4.12
N ARG A 38 2.21 2.18 4.72
CA ARG A 38 0.98 1.68 4.08
C ARG A 38 0.67 2.38 2.77
N ARG A 39 0.90 3.69 2.67
CA ARG A 39 0.71 4.45 1.42
C ARG A 39 1.72 4.05 0.35
N ILE A 40 3.00 3.90 0.73
CA ILE A 40 4.05 3.44 -0.19
C ILE A 40 3.69 2.03 -0.67
N GLU A 41 3.38 1.11 0.23
CA GLU A 41 2.92 -0.24 -0.11
C GLU A 41 1.63 -0.24 -0.94
N THR A 42 0.74 0.73 -0.76
CA THR A 42 -0.44 0.89 -1.60
C THR A 42 -0.07 1.43 -2.98
N ILE A 43 1.02 2.17 -3.15
CA ILE A 43 1.43 2.71 -4.45
C ILE A 43 2.30 1.70 -5.21
N THR A 44 3.17 0.99 -4.51
CA THR A 44 4.09 -0.03 -5.05
C THR A 44 3.51 -1.45 -5.00
N GLY A 45 2.33 -1.63 -4.43
CA GLY A 45 1.69 -2.92 -4.23
C GLY A 45 1.40 -3.63 -5.54
N GLN A 46 1.56 -4.96 -5.51
CA GLN A 46 1.37 -5.88 -6.63
C GLN A 46 -0.02 -5.70 -7.27
N ASN A 47 -0.12 -5.92 -8.59
CA ASN A 47 -1.41 -5.97 -9.26
C ASN A 47 -2.06 -7.32 -8.98
N LEU A 48 -2.91 -7.36 -7.94
CA LEU A 48 -3.66 -8.55 -7.60
C LEU A 48 -4.99 -8.56 -8.33
N THR A 49 -5.44 -9.76 -8.71
CA THR A 49 -6.80 -10.03 -9.16
C THR A 49 -7.52 -10.83 -8.07
N VAL A 50 -8.56 -10.22 -7.50
CA VAL A 50 -9.42 -10.83 -6.48
C VAL A 50 -10.67 -11.38 -7.13
N THR A 51 -10.85 -12.69 -7.11
CA THR A 51 -12.06 -13.36 -7.58
C THR A 51 -12.88 -13.82 -6.37
N ILE A 52 -14.13 -13.37 -6.29
CA ILE A 52 -15.10 -13.74 -5.26
C ILE A 52 -15.99 -14.85 -5.80
N PHE A 53 -16.12 -15.92 -5.01
CA PHE A 53 -16.93 -17.09 -5.34
C PHE A 53 -18.19 -17.14 -4.49
N GLY A 54 -19.28 -17.59 -5.11
CA GLY A 54 -20.51 -17.94 -4.42
C GLY A 54 -20.40 -19.29 -3.73
N PHE A 55 -21.39 -19.58 -2.88
CA PHE A 55 -21.48 -20.87 -2.18
C PHE A 55 -21.59 -22.06 -3.16
N ASP A 56 -22.08 -21.80 -4.37
CA ASP A 56 -22.18 -22.75 -5.48
C ASP A 56 -20.88 -22.88 -6.32
N GLY A 57 -19.79 -22.22 -5.89
CA GLY A 57 -18.50 -22.21 -6.59
C GLY A 57 -18.49 -21.35 -7.85
N ARG A 58 -19.58 -20.65 -8.18
CA ARG A 58 -19.61 -19.74 -9.33
C ARG A 58 -18.93 -18.42 -9.01
N ILE A 59 -18.29 -17.81 -10.01
CA ILE A 59 -17.70 -16.49 -9.87
C ILE A 59 -18.82 -15.45 -9.76
N ILE A 60 -18.90 -14.79 -8.60
CA ILE A 60 -19.84 -13.68 -8.38
C ILE A 60 -19.25 -12.39 -8.94
N LYS A 61 -17.98 -12.14 -8.65
CA LYS A 61 -17.32 -10.88 -9.02
C LYS A 61 -15.82 -11.03 -9.09
N ARG A 62 -15.20 -10.31 -10.03
CA ARG A 62 -13.74 -10.22 -10.16
C ARG A 62 -13.32 -8.76 -10.08
N PHE A 63 -12.28 -8.50 -9.28
CA PHE A 63 -11.64 -7.21 -9.14
C PHE A 63 -10.19 -7.34 -9.60
N THR A 64 -9.85 -6.68 -10.70
CA THR A 64 -8.49 -6.62 -11.22
C THR A 64 -7.76 -5.39 -10.68
N ASN A 65 -6.43 -5.38 -10.70
CA ASN A 65 -5.61 -4.25 -10.25
C ASN A 65 -5.88 -3.83 -8.79
N VAL A 66 -6.08 -4.81 -7.92
CA VAL A 66 -6.17 -4.62 -6.47
C VAL A 66 -4.74 -4.53 -5.93
N LYS A 67 -4.42 -3.41 -5.26
CA LYS A 67 -3.02 -3.13 -4.89
C LYS A 67 -2.55 -3.86 -3.64
N LYS A 68 -3.47 -4.08 -2.70
CA LYS A 68 -3.21 -4.76 -1.43
C LYS A 68 -4.50 -5.26 -0.82
N ILE A 69 -4.45 -6.47 -0.30
CA ILE A 69 -5.53 -7.06 0.50
C ILE A 69 -5.08 -7.05 1.95
N THR A 70 -5.98 -6.61 2.84
CA THR A 70 -5.72 -6.57 4.28
C THR A 70 -6.80 -7.38 4.99
N SER A 71 -6.38 -8.37 5.76
CA SER A 71 -7.26 -9.10 6.68
C SER A 71 -7.26 -8.44 8.06
N GLY A 72 -8.39 -8.52 8.77
CA GLY A 72 -8.46 -8.21 10.19
C GLY A 72 -7.62 -9.18 11.05
N VAL A 73 -7.50 -8.88 12.34
CA VAL A 73 -6.71 -9.68 13.30
C VAL A 73 -7.16 -11.15 13.30
N GLU A 74 -6.21 -12.06 13.06
CA GLU A 74 -6.42 -13.51 13.14
C GLU A 74 -6.99 -13.89 14.51
N GLY A 75 -8.06 -14.68 14.52
CA GLY A 75 -8.72 -15.16 15.74
C GLY A 75 -10.02 -14.42 16.12
N ASN A 76 -10.39 -13.32 15.45
CA ASN A 76 -11.70 -12.70 15.63
C ASN A 76 -12.68 -13.15 14.52
N PRO A 77 -13.79 -13.84 14.84
CA PRO A 77 -14.79 -14.26 13.86
C PRO A 77 -15.53 -13.09 13.18
N LEU A 78 -15.46 -11.87 13.75
CA LEU A 78 -15.96 -10.64 13.15
C LEU A 78 -14.92 -9.92 12.27
N SER A 79 -13.73 -10.53 12.06
CA SER A 79 -12.77 -9.99 11.11
C SER A 79 -13.34 -10.06 9.69
N TYR A 80 -12.92 -9.10 8.88
CA TYR A 80 -13.27 -9.04 7.47
C TYR A 80 -12.00 -8.77 6.69
N THR A 81 -11.98 -9.25 5.46
CA THR A 81 -10.94 -8.90 4.51
C THR A 81 -11.39 -7.66 3.75
N PHE A 82 -10.52 -6.68 3.57
CA PHE A 82 -10.83 -5.50 2.79
C PHE A 82 -9.68 -5.11 1.88
N PHE A 83 -10.03 -4.42 0.80
CA PHE A 83 -9.08 -3.89 -0.16
C PHE A 83 -9.67 -2.68 -0.89
N TYR A 84 -8.79 -1.96 -1.58
CA TYR A 84 -9.17 -0.86 -2.46
C TYR A 84 -8.97 -1.27 -3.91
N THR A 85 -9.96 -0.99 -4.75
CA THR A 85 -9.85 -1.15 -6.21
C THR A 85 -8.96 -0.07 -6.81
N LYS A 86 -8.51 -0.23 -8.06
CA LYS A 86 -7.83 0.83 -8.83
C LYS A 86 -8.55 2.18 -8.80
N ASP A 87 -9.88 2.17 -8.85
CA ASP A 87 -10.73 3.37 -8.80
C ASP A 87 -10.89 3.96 -7.39
N ASN A 88 -10.05 3.55 -6.43
CA ASN A 88 -10.11 3.95 -5.03
C ASN A 88 -11.45 3.62 -4.33
N ARG A 89 -12.17 2.59 -4.81
CA ARG A 89 -13.38 2.10 -4.14
C ARG A 89 -13.00 1.10 -3.05
N TYR A 90 -13.56 1.29 -1.87
CA TYR A 90 -13.41 0.37 -0.75
C TYR A 90 -14.31 -0.85 -0.95
N VAL A 91 -13.74 -2.05 -0.83
CA VAL A 91 -14.46 -3.32 -0.89
C VAL A 91 -14.16 -4.11 0.38
N GLN A 92 -15.21 -4.63 0.99
CA GLN A 92 -15.14 -5.47 2.18
C GLN A 92 -15.76 -6.83 1.86
N ILE A 93 -15.01 -7.88 2.15
CA ILE A 93 -15.40 -9.28 2.02
C ILE A 93 -15.54 -9.84 3.44
N PRO A 94 -16.75 -10.29 3.84
CA PRO A 94 -16.91 -11.02 5.08
C PRO A 94 -16.22 -12.39 4.98
N ASN A 95 -15.68 -12.89 6.09
CA ASN A 95 -14.94 -14.17 6.12
C ASN A 95 -15.78 -15.39 5.72
N SER A 96 -17.11 -15.27 5.66
CA SER A 96 -18.01 -16.32 5.17
C SER A 96 -17.95 -16.51 3.65
N VAL A 97 -17.34 -15.57 2.92
CA VAL A 97 -17.28 -15.57 1.46
C VAL A 97 -15.91 -16.05 1.00
N TRP A 98 -15.92 -16.99 0.06
CA TRP A 98 -14.70 -17.54 -0.53
C TRP A 98 -14.13 -16.56 -1.55
N TYR A 99 -12.83 -16.29 -1.47
CA TYR A 99 -12.12 -15.49 -2.46
C TYR A 99 -10.74 -16.08 -2.74
N ILE A 100 -10.25 -15.83 -3.96
CA ILE A 100 -8.87 -16.12 -4.35
C ILE A 100 -8.25 -14.81 -4.80
N ALA A 101 -7.03 -14.55 -4.37
CA ALA A 101 -6.21 -13.41 -4.79
C ALA A 101 -4.97 -13.92 -5.50
N GLU A 102 -4.82 -13.58 -6.78
CA GLU A 102 -3.71 -14.01 -7.63
C GLU A 102 -2.93 -12.79 -8.10
N GLU A 103 -1.60 -12.88 -8.16
CA GLU A 103 -0.78 -11.88 -8.85
C GLU A 103 -0.99 -12.03 -10.36
N GLU A 104 -1.19 -10.91 -11.07
CA GLU A 104 -1.17 -10.87 -12.55
C GLU A 104 0.24 -10.98 -13.11
#